data_AF-C6TC75-F1
#
_entry.id   AF-C6TC75-F1
#
_cell.length_a   1.000
_cell.length_b   1.000
_cell.length_c   1.000
_cell.angle_alpha   90.00
_cell.angle_beta   90.00
_cell.angle_gamma   90.00
#
_symmetry.space_group_name_H-M   'P 1'
#
loop_
_entity.id
_entity.type
_entity.pdbx_description
1 polymer ?
#
loop_
_entity_poly.entity_id
_entity_poly.type
_entity_poly.pdbx_seq_one_letter_code
_entity_poly.pdbx_strand_id
1 'polypeptide(L)'
;MLLLYTPAFLAGLASFWIFPHQGLRSTLLQSAVTLHFFKRVFEVVFIHKYSGAMLLDSAIPITLSYFLSTATMIYAQHLTQGLPEPPIDLLYPGIVLFVVGIIGNFYHHYLLSNLRGKGEKEYKIPKGGMFELVMSPLLV
;
A
#
# COMPACT_ATOMS: atom_id res chain seq x y z
N MET A 1 -3.90 13.11 5.03
CA MET A 1 -3.79 11.69 4.61
C MET A 1 -3.24 11.56 3.19
N LEU A 2 -3.77 12.28 2.20
CA LEU A 2 -3.31 12.15 0.80
C LEU A 2 -1.79 12.35 0.66
N LEU A 3 -1.27 13.43 1.25
CA LEU A 3 0.15 13.77 1.25
C LEU A 3 1.06 12.69 1.86
N LEU A 4 0.53 11.75 2.66
CA LEU A 4 1.33 10.67 3.25
C LEU A 4 1.78 9.66 2.19
N TYR A 5 0.90 9.38 1.23
CA TYR A 5 1.07 8.28 0.28
C TYR A 5 1.51 8.75 -1.11
N THR A 6 1.17 9.99 -1.47
CA THR A 6 1.48 10.53 -2.80
C THR A 6 2.97 10.49 -3.14
N PRO A 7 3.92 10.87 -2.25
CA PRO A 7 5.33 10.81 -2.60
C PRO A 7 5.82 9.39 -2.91
N ALA A 8 5.38 8.40 -2.14
CA ALA A 8 5.70 6.99 -2.38
C ALA A 8 5.09 6.47 -3.69
N PHE A 9 3.84 6.84 -3.98
CA PHE A 9 3.20 6.53 -5.26
C PHE A 9 3.97 7.11 -6.45
N LEU A 10 4.35 8.39 -6.37
CA LEU A 10 5.13 9.06 -7.42
C LEU A 10 6.52 8.45 -7.59
N ALA A 11 7.18 8.04 -6.52
CA ALA A 11 8.45 7.33 -6.57
C ALA A 11 8.31 5.98 -7.30
N GLY A 12 7.26 5.21 -6.97
CA GLY A 12 6.91 3.98 -7.68
C GLY A 12 6.66 4.22 -9.16
N LEU A 13 5.84 5.22 -9.51
CA LEU A 13 5.54 5.56 -10.90
C LEU A 13 6.79 6.01 -11.68
N ALA A 14 7.63 6.86 -11.07
CA ALA A 14 8.85 7.36 -11.70
C ALA A 14 9.87 6.24 -11.95
N SER A 15 9.87 5.18 -11.14
CA SER A 15 10.80 4.07 -11.29
C SER A 15 10.71 3.36 -12.65
N PHE A 16 9.55 3.35 -13.29
CA PHE A 16 9.38 2.76 -14.63
C PHE A 16 10.17 3.51 -15.71
N TRP A 17 10.39 4.82 -15.53
CA TRP A 17 11.21 5.63 -16.43
C TRP A 17 12.69 5.64 -16.05
N ILE A 18 13.01 5.62 -14.75
CA ILE A 18 14.39 5.64 -14.25
C ILE A 18 15.08 4.29 -14.49
N PHE A 19 14.34 3.19 -14.32
CA PHE A 19 14.85 1.82 -14.36
C PHE A 19 14.04 0.95 -15.36
N PRO A 20 14.05 1.29 -16.67
CA PRO A 20 13.24 0.60 -17.66
C PRO A 20 13.79 -0.81 -17.93
N HIS A 21 12.88 -1.79 -18.10
CA HIS A 21 13.16 -3.12 -18.66
C HIS A 21 14.22 -3.97 -17.92
N GLN A 22 14.25 -3.90 -16.59
CA GLN A 22 15.17 -4.69 -15.74
C GLN A 22 14.66 -6.11 -15.41
N GLY A 23 14.03 -6.76 -16.39
CA GLY A 23 13.46 -8.09 -16.23
C GLY A 23 12.18 -8.17 -15.39
N LEU A 24 11.58 -9.36 -15.42
CA LEU A 24 10.23 -9.63 -14.92
C LEU A 24 10.07 -9.34 -13.41
N ARG A 25 11.01 -9.77 -12.57
CA ARG A 25 10.94 -9.55 -11.12
C ARG A 25 10.95 -8.06 -10.75
N SER A 26 11.77 -7.27 -11.44
CA SER A 26 11.85 -5.82 -11.21
C SER A 26 10.54 -5.14 -11.61
N THR A 27 10.01 -5.44 -12.81
CA THR A 27 8.73 -4.91 -13.27
C THR A 27 7.57 -5.28 -12.36
N LEU A 28 7.52 -6.51 -11.86
CA LEU A 28 6.49 -6.95 -10.92
C LEU A 28 6.58 -6.21 -9.58
N LEU A 29 7.79 -6.02 -9.04
CA LEU A 29 7.98 -5.26 -7.80
C LEU A 29 7.56 -3.78 -7.98
N GLN A 30 8.05 -3.12 -9.03
CA GLN A 30 7.67 -1.74 -9.35
C GLN A 30 6.15 -1.61 -9.50
N SER A 31 5.51 -2.57 -10.17
CA SER A 31 4.06 -2.62 -10.34
C SER A 31 3.33 -2.84 -9.02
N ALA A 32 3.77 -3.79 -8.19
CA ALA A 32 3.15 -4.08 -6.90
C ALA A 32 3.19 -2.86 -5.96
N VAL A 33 4.35 -2.20 -5.86
CA VAL A 33 4.51 -1.03 -4.99
C VAL A 33 3.68 0.15 -5.49
N THR A 34 3.71 0.39 -6.80
CA THR A 34 2.92 1.47 -7.42
C THR A 34 1.43 1.22 -7.25
N LEU A 35 0.95 0.00 -7.50
CA LEU A 35 -0.46 -0.38 -7.32
C LEU A 35 -0.89 -0.28 -5.86
N HIS A 36 -0.03 -0.69 -4.91
CA HIS A 36 -0.31 -0.55 -3.48
C HIS A 36 -0.55 0.92 -3.11
N PHE A 37 0.39 1.82 -3.41
CA PHE A 37 0.24 3.23 -3.05
C PHE A 37 -0.81 3.95 -3.89
N PHE A 38 -1.04 3.54 -5.15
CA PHE A 38 -2.16 4.02 -5.94
C PHE A 38 -3.50 3.69 -5.27
N LYS A 39 -3.69 2.44 -4.84
CA LYS A 39 -4.88 2.01 -4.11
C LYS A 39 -5.06 2.83 -2.83
N ARG A 40 -3.99 3.11 -2.08
CA ARG A 40 -4.06 3.99 -0.89
C ARG A 40 -4.51 5.41 -1.22
N VAL A 41 -3.93 6.01 -2.25
CA VAL A 41 -4.32 7.34 -2.74
C VAL A 41 -5.79 7.33 -3.14
N PHE A 42 -6.23 6.33 -3.90
CA PHE A 42 -7.62 6.14 -4.31
C PHE A 42 -8.56 6.04 -3.11
N GLU A 43 -8.23 5.20 -2.12
CA GLU A 43 -9.04 5.07 -0.92
C GLU A 43 -9.15 6.36 -0.14
N VAL A 44 -8.08 7.14 -0.04
CA VAL A 44 -8.11 8.42 0.68
C VAL A 44 -9.05 9.42 -0.01
N VAL A 45 -9.07 9.43 -1.35
CA VAL A 45 -9.90 10.36 -2.13
C VAL A 45 -11.37 9.93 -2.15
N PHE A 46 -11.65 8.64 -2.32
CA PHE A 46 -13.01 8.18 -2.65
C PHE A 46 -13.72 7.42 -1.52
N ILE A 47 -12.98 6.76 -0.62
CA ILE A 47 -13.56 5.83 0.37
C ILE A 47 -13.47 6.40 1.79
N HIS A 48 -12.35 7.04 2.14
CA HIS A 48 -12.13 7.53 3.49
C HIS A 48 -12.99 8.75 3.78
N LYS A 49 -13.98 8.57 4.66
CA LYS A 49 -14.66 9.64 5.38
C LYS A 49 -13.84 10.04 6.60
N TYR A 50 -12.74 10.75 6.38
CA TYR A 50 -11.87 11.23 7.46
C TYR A 50 -12.37 12.58 7.99
N SER A 51 -12.67 12.65 9.29
CA SER A 51 -13.14 13.89 9.95
C SER A 51 -12.06 14.55 10.84
N GLY A 52 -10.88 13.94 10.96
CA GLY A 52 -9.79 14.46 11.79
C GLY A 52 -8.80 15.33 11.00
N ALA A 53 -7.95 16.06 11.71
CA ALA A 53 -6.73 16.61 11.16
C ALA A 53 -5.54 15.83 11.75
N MET A 54 -4.51 15.57 10.95
CA MET A 54 -3.26 14.97 11.44
C MET A 54 -2.24 16.07 11.63
N LEU A 55 -1.53 16.02 12.75
CA LEU A 55 -0.45 16.94 13.05
C LEU A 55 0.70 16.76 12.05
N LEU A 56 1.27 17.88 11.59
CA LEU A 56 2.38 17.92 10.65
C LEU A 56 3.60 17.14 11.16
N ASP A 57 3.88 17.23 12.46
CA ASP A 57 5.01 16.55 13.11
C ASP A 57 4.95 15.03 12.97
N SER A 58 3.74 14.45 12.89
CA SER A 58 3.57 13.01 12.62
C SER A 58 3.53 12.73 11.12
N ALA A 59 2.96 13.64 10.32
CA ALA A 59 2.80 13.42 8.89
C ALA A 59 4.16 13.38 8.16
N ILE A 60 5.10 14.25 8.52
CA ILE A 60 6.43 14.35 7.89
C ILE A 60 7.25 13.05 8.00
N PRO A 61 7.49 12.47 9.19
CA PRO A 61 8.27 11.24 9.30
C PRO A 61 7.56 10.05 8.63
N ILE A 62 6.22 10.00 8.67
CA ILE A 62 5.45 8.93 8.02
C ILE A 62 5.60 9.00 6.49
N THR A 63 5.39 10.18 5.89
CA THR A 63 5.52 10.31 4.43
C THR A 63 6.95 10.03 3.97
N LEU A 64 7.95 10.49 4.74
CA LEU A 64 9.35 10.25 4.42
C LEU A 64 9.69 8.77 4.52
N SER A 65 9.20 8.08 5.55
CA SER A 65 9.38 6.64 5.72
C SER A 65 8.81 5.85 4.54
N TYR A 66 7.58 6.15 4.09
CA TYR A 66 6.99 5.49 2.92
C TYR A 66 7.76 5.75 1.64
N PHE A 67 8.20 6.99 1.43
CA PHE A 67 9.02 7.36 0.28
C PHE A 67 10.36 6.61 0.28
N LEU A 68 11.10 6.68 1.38
CA LEU A 68 12.40 6.03 1.52
C LEU A 68 12.30 4.51 1.40
N SER A 69 11.29 3.90 2.01
CA SER A 69 11.03 2.46 1.89
C SER A 69 10.79 2.06 0.43
N THR A 70 9.95 2.82 -0.28
CA THR A 70 9.66 2.59 -1.71
C THR A 70 10.93 2.72 -2.56
N ALA A 71 11.66 3.83 -2.40
CA ALA A 71 12.87 4.09 -3.17
C ALA A 71 13.95 3.04 -2.90
N THR A 72 14.16 2.67 -1.63
CA THR A 72 15.18 1.69 -1.24
C THR A 72 14.83 0.30 -1.77
N MET A 73 13.56 -0.11 -1.70
CA MET A 73 13.13 -1.42 -2.20
C MET A 73 13.31 -1.54 -3.72
N ILE A 74 12.95 -0.50 -4.47
CA ILE A 74 13.14 -0.44 -5.93
C ILE A 74 14.64 -0.45 -6.27
N TYR A 75 15.43 0.37 -5.57
CA TYR A 75 16.87 0.47 -5.81
C TYR A 75 17.61 -0.83 -5.44
N ALA A 76 17.24 -1.47 -4.33
CA ALA A 76 17.79 -2.77 -3.95
C ALA A 76 17.52 -3.83 -5.02
N GLN A 77 16.31 -3.86 -5.58
CA GLN A 77 15.96 -4.76 -6.68
C GLN A 77 16.69 -4.43 -7.99
N HIS A 78 17.05 -3.17 -8.20
CA HIS A 78 17.93 -2.78 -9.31
C HIS A 78 19.35 -3.33 -9.11
N LEU A 79 19.89 -3.27 -7.88
CA LEU A 79 21.24 -3.76 -7.59
C LEU A 79 21.38 -5.29 -7.72
N THR A 80 20.29 -6.05 -7.62
CA THR A 80 20.32 -7.51 -7.79
C THR A 80 20.28 -7.96 -9.25
N GLN A 81 20.20 -7.03 -10.21
CA GLN A 81 20.23 -7.34 -11.63
C GLN A 81 21.54 -8.03 -12.03
N GLY A 82 21.44 -9.19 -12.65
CA GLY A 82 22.60 -10.00 -13.07
C GLY A 82 23.14 -10.97 -12.02
N LEU A 83 22.58 -10.99 -10.81
CA LEU A 83 22.84 -12.05 -9.85
C LEU A 83 22.08 -13.33 -10.24
N PRO A 84 22.61 -14.53 -9.87
CA PRO A 84 21.91 -15.78 -10.10
C PRO A 84 20.56 -15.79 -9.38
N GLU A 85 19.58 -16.45 -10.00
CA GLU A 85 18.26 -16.60 -9.38
C GLU A 85 18.35 -17.38 -8.07
N PRO A 86 17.52 -17.03 -7.06
CA PRO A 86 17.48 -17.79 -5.83
C PRO A 86 17.05 -19.25 -6.12
N PRO A 87 17.59 -20.23 -5.37
CA PRO A 87 17.27 -21.65 -5.57
C PRO A 87 15.80 -21.96 -5.26
N ILE A 88 15.13 -21.11 -4.49
CA ILE A 88 13.70 -21.20 -4.18
C ILE A 88 13.01 -19.99 -4.79
N ASP A 89 12.14 -20.24 -5.77
CA ASP A 89 11.38 -19.17 -6.43
C ASP A 89 10.10 -18.85 -5.63
N LEU A 90 10.20 -17.82 -4.79
CA LEU A 90 9.06 -17.31 -4.01
C LEU A 90 8.22 -16.28 -4.77
N LEU A 91 8.50 -16.07 -6.05
CA LEU A 91 7.82 -15.06 -6.86
C LEU A 91 6.30 -15.31 -6.93
N TYR A 92 5.89 -16.50 -7.38
CA TYR A 92 4.48 -16.86 -7.51
C TYR A 92 3.69 -16.85 -6.19
N PRO A 93 4.16 -17.49 -5.11
CA PRO A 93 3.45 -17.40 -3.83
C PRO A 93 3.42 -15.97 -3.29
N GLY A 94 4.47 -15.18 -3.53
CA GLY A 94 4.52 -13.75 -3.20
C GLY A 94 3.45 -12.94 -3.93
N ILE A 95 3.24 -13.18 -5.23
CA ILE A 95 2.19 -12.52 -6.02
C ILE A 95 0.80 -12.88 -5.47
N VAL A 96 0.54 -14.16 -5.21
CA VAL A 96 -0.75 -14.61 -4.66
C VAL A 96 -1.01 -13.95 -3.31
N LEU A 97 -0.02 -13.94 -2.42
CA LEU A 97 -0.14 -13.30 -1.10
C LEU A 97 -0.40 -11.79 -1.23
N PHE A 98 0.30 -11.12 -2.16
CA PHE A 98 0.11 -9.70 -2.43
C PHE A 98 -1.32 -9.40 -2.93
N VAL A 99 -1.82 -10.18 -3.90
CA VAL A 99 -3.17 -9.99 -4.46
C VAL A 99 -4.25 -10.23 -3.40
N VAL A 100 -4.13 -11.30 -2.62
CA VAL A 100 -5.06 -11.56 -1.50
C VAL A 100 -5.01 -10.43 -0.48
N GLY A 101 -3.81 -9.96 -0.14
CA GLY A 101 -3.60 -8.88 0.80
C GLY A 101 -4.21 -7.55 0.35
N ILE A 102 -3.99 -7.14 -0.91
CA ILE A 102 -4.49 -5.85 -1.41
C ILE A 102 -6.03 -5.84 -1.54
N ILE A 103 -6.62 -6.94 -2.01
CA ILE A 103 -8.08 -7.10 -2.11
C ILE A 103 -8.70 -7.13 -0.72
N GLY A 104 -8.15 -7.96 0.17
CA GLY A 104 -8.61 -8.06 1.55
C GLY A 104 -8.55 -6.71 2.26
N ASN A 105 -7.44 -5.98 2.12
CA ASN A 105 -7.28 -4.66 2.72
C ASN A 105 -8.34 -3.68 2.18
N PHE A 106 -8.54 -3.62 0.86
CA PHE A 106 -9.59 -2.79 0.25
C PHE A 106 -10.99 -3.13 0.77
N TYR A 107 -11.33 -4.41 0.85
CA TYR A 107 -12.63 -4.87 1.35
C TYR A 107 -12.91 -4.38 2.78
N HIS A 108 -11.92 -4.50 3.68
CA HIS A 108 -12.10 -4.07 5.07
C HIS A 108 -12.13 -2.54 5.20
N HIS A 109 -11.35 -1.80 4.41
CA HIS A 109 -11.45 -0.33 4.34
C HIS A 109 -12.84 0.12 3.84
N TYR A 110 -13.38 -0.55 2.84
CA TYR A 110 -14.74 -0.30 2.35
C TYR A 110 -15.79 -0.56 3.43
N LEU A 111 -15.72 -1.70 4.13
CA LEU A 111 -16.62 -2.01 5.23
C LEU A 111 -16.56 -0.95 6.34
N LEU A 112 -15.36 -0.53 6.74
CA LEU A 112 -15.15 0.53 7.73
C LEU A 112 -15.74 1.88 7.28
N SER A 113 -15.66 2.20 5.98
CA SER A 113 -16.23 3.43 5.43
C SER A 113 -17.76 3.47 5.46
N ASN A 114 -18.40 2.30 5.43
CA ASN A 114 -19.85 2.16 5.48
C ASN A 114 -20.40 2.26 6.91
N LEU A 115 -19.59 1.97 7.93
CA LEU A 115 -19.98 2.13 9.33
C LEU A 115 -20.14 3.59 9.74
N ARG A 116 -19.46 4.52 9.06
CA ARG A 116 -19.59 5.96 9.31
C ARG A 116 -20.68 6.55 8.40
N GLY A 117 -21.84 6.90 8.99
CA GLY A 117 -22.86 7.71 8.34
C GLY A 117 -22.31 9.08 7.91
N LYS A 118 -22.98 9.78 6.98
CA LYS A 118 -22.55 11.12 6.53
C LYS A 118 -22.56 12.09 7.73
N GLY A 119 -21.38 12.41 8.27
CA GLY A 119 -21.20 13.36 9.36
C GLY A 119 -21.24 12.77 10.78
N GLU A 120 -21.47 11.47 10.94
CA GLU A 120 -21.44 10.82 12.25
C GLU A 120 -19.99 10.61 12.73
N LYS A 121 -19.70 11.06 13.95
CA LYS A 121 -18.40 10.85 14.62
C LYS A 121 -18.41 9.70 15.64
N GLU A 122 -19.56 9.05 15.83
CA GLU A 122 -19.72 7.99 16.80
C GLU A 122 -19.00 6.72 16.36
N TYR A 123 -18.26 6.09 17.28
CA TYR A 123 -17.57 4.85 17.02
C TYR A 123 -18.56 3.68 17.03
N LYS A 124 -18.64 2.94 15.91
CA LYS A 124 -19.48 1.74 15.77
C LYS A 124 -18.56 0.52 15.62
N ILE A 125 -18.87 -0.54 16.36
CA ILE A 125 -18.10 -1.80 16.28
C ILE A 125 -18.33 -2.41 14.89
N PRO A 126 -17.26 -2.68 14.11
CA PRO A 126 -17.37 -3.30 12.80
C PRO A 126 -17.93 -4.72 12.93
N LYS A 127 -18.88 -5.08 12.05
CA LYS A 127 -19.43 -6.43 11.91
C LYS A 127 -19.29 -6.89 10.46
N GLY A 128 -18.94 -8.15 10.24
CA GLY A 128 -18.73 -8.77 8.92
C GLY A 128 -17.26 -8.89 8.49
N GLY A 129 -16.98 -9.85 7.61
CA GLY A 129 -15.61 -10.16 7.18
C GLY A 129 -14.76 -10.79 8.28
N MET A 130 -13.45 -10.51 8.30
CA MET A 130 -12.54 -11.03 9.34
C MET A 130 -12.61 -10.25 10.66
N PHE A 131 -13.46 -9.21 10.76
CA PHE A 131 -13.67 -8.47 12.01
C PHE A 131 -14.33 -9.33 13.10
N GLU A 132 -14.94 -10.46 12.73
CA GLU A 132 -15.49 -11.43 13.69
C GLU A 132 -14.41 -12.31 14.32
N LEU A 133 -13.21 -12.37 13.71
CA LEU A 133 -12.08 -13.17 14.18
C LEU A 133 -11.00 -12.32 14.85
N VAL A 134 -10.74 -11.11 14.33
CA VAL A 134 -9.67 -10.24 14.81
C VAL A 134 -10.12 -8.77 14.79
N MET A 135 -9.76 -8.01 15.83
CA MET A 135 -10.13 -6.59 15.97
C MET A 135 -9.60 -5.68 14.84
N SER A 136 -8.43 -6.02 14.27
CA SER A 136 -7.84 -5.32 13.13
C SER A 136 -7.34 -6.36 12.11
N PRO A 137 -8.23 -6.87 11.25
CA PRO A 137 -7.92 -8.01 10.40
C PRO A 137 -6.86 -7.71 9.34
N LEU A 138 -6.61 -6.44 8.99
CA LEU A 138 -5.56 -6.04 8.04
C LEU A 138 -4.93 -4.69 8.45
N LEU A 139 -3.92 -4.73 9.32
CA LEU A 139 -2.90 -3.69 9.44
C LEU A 139 -1.74 -4.04 8.50
N VAL A 140 -1.82 -3.53 7.28
CA VAL A 140 -0.65 -3.10 6.49
C VAL A 140 -0.93 -1.65 6.12
#